data_AF-A0A0G4NLY7-F1
#
_entry.id   AF-A0A0G4NLY7-F1
#
_cell.length_a   1.000
_cell.length_b   1.000
_cell.length_c   1.000
_cell.angle_alpha   90.00
_cell.angle_beta   90.00
_cell.angle_gamma   90.00
#
_symmetry.space_group_name_H-M   'P 1'
#
loop_
_entity.id
_entity.type
_entity.pdbx_description
1 polymer ?
#
loop_
_entity_poly.entity_id
_entity_poly.type
_entity_poly.pdbx_seq_one_letter_code
_entity_poly.pdbx_strand_id
1 'polypeptide(L)'
;MYHFWDTNLSVQIEHAFQALALDETRSSFQPAVWERLECNRSSTDLRQVWFAGSHNNIGGGELDQAMADITLAWMMDQLASVNVEFDEKCLERVVAKSMTFYATDTATIKRPWANIPIYHDGSKVRPWALGTIYRAHGLVWRLAGRSHRSPGLNHATDPRTGRPGKAWLEDTNERVHASVRVRLACGGTDVDGKTIWACPALVGRWKLARRSDLRSTEGAPESESQSRSHWVWTYVGNEEPPETVLSEEPMGIFEEQLLELMAGRSVWEYAEHASPVDEKH
;
A
#
# COMPACT_ATOMS: atom_id res chain seq x y z
N MET A 1 -1.20 28.37 12.01
CA MET A 1 -1.14 26.90 11.83
C MET A 1 -2.51 26.50 11.33
N TYR A 2 -2.64 26.18 10.04
CA TYR A 2 -3.92 25.71 9.50
C TYR A 2 -4.12 24.28 9.98
N HIS A 3 -5.22 24.02 10.68
CA HIS A 3 -5.55 22.68 11.16
C HIS A 3 -6.73 22.16 10.37
N PHE A 4 -6.47 21.21 9.46
CA PHE A 4 -7.50 20.43 8.78
C PHE A 4 -7.97 19.33 9.72
N TRP A 5 -8.99 19.62 10.52
CA TRP A 5 -9.68 18.62 11.35
C TRP A 5 -10.86 17.98 10.64
N ASP A 6 -11.21 18.49 9.45
CA ASP A 6 -12.33 17.99 8.67
C ASP A 6 -11.83 16.88 7.73
N THR A 7 -12.17 15.64 8.06
CA THR A 7 -11.95 14.45 7.25
C THR A 7 -13.00 14.28 6.16
N ASN A 8 -14.07 15.09 6.18
CA ASN A 8 -15.11 15.03 5.18
C ASN A 8 -14.62 15.59 3.85
N LEU A 9 -14.76 14.81 2.79
CA LEU A 9 -14.56 15.32 1.45
C LEU A 9 -15.67 16.31 1.10
N SER A 10 -15.27 17.48 0.59
CA SER A 10 -16.22 18.43 0.02
C SER A 10 -17.06 17.74 -1.06
N VAL A 11 -18.35 18.05 -1.10
CA VAL A 11 -19.30 17.54 -2.11
C VAL A 11 -18.94 17.93 -3.55
N GLN A 12 -17.99 18.87 -3.72
CA GLN A 12 -17.48 19.31 -5.02
C GLN A 12 -16.31 18.46 -5.53
N ILE A 13 -15.79 17.53 -4.73
CA ILE A 13 -14.70 16.65 -5.13
C ILE A 13 -15.27 15.42 -5.83
N GLU A 14 -14.98 15.29 -7.12
CA GLU A 14 -15.40 14.14 -7.94
C GLU A 14 -14.45 12.95 -7.78
N HIS A 15 -13.14 13.20 -7.70
CA HIS A 15 -12.10 12.16 -7.58
C HIS A 15 -11.12 12.50 -6.46
N ALA A 16 -10.94 11.56 -5.52
CA ALA A 16 -10.07 11.71 -4.38
C ALA A 16 -9.20 10.45 -4.21
N PHE A 17 -7.90 10.57 -4.50
CA PHE A 17 -6.95 9.47 -4.46
C PHE A 17 -5.87 9.73 -3.41
N GLN A 18 -5.66 8.79 -2.51
CA GLN A 18 -4.69 8.92 -1.42
C GLN A 18 -3.81 7.67 -1.32
N ALA A 19 -2.48 7.87 -1.35
CA ALA A 19 -1.52 6.83 -1.01
C ALA A 19 -1.08 6.98 0.46
N LEU A 20 -1.22 5.91 1.24
CA LEU A 20 -1.01 5.90 2.68
C LEU A 20 0.14 4.97 3.08
N ALA A 21 0.96 5.42 4.04
CA ALA A 21 2.16 4.73 4.49
C ALA A 21 1.90 3.85 5.73
N LEU A 22 2.02 2.53 5.61
CA LEU A 22 1.82 1.57 6.71
C LEU A 22 2.91 1.67 7.80
N ASP A 23 4.16 1.97 7.42
CA ASP A 23 5.32 1.92 8.32
C ASP A 23 5.74 3.29 8.86
N GLU A 24 4.96 4.34 8.58
CA GLU A 24 5.13 5.62 9.26
C GLU A 24 4.56 5.55 10.68
N THR A 25 5.41 5.74 11.68
CA THR A 25 5.03 5.57 13.10
C THR A 25 5.12 6.86 13.92
N ARG A 26 5.56 7.98 13.32
CA ARG A 26 5.65 9.26 14.00
C ARG A 26 4.25 9.80 14.30
N SER A 27 4.02 10.10 15.57
CA SER A 27 2.75 10.66 16.07
C SER A 27 2.34 11.97 15.37
N SER A 28 3.31 12.81 14.98
CA SER A 28 3.04 14.08 14.28
C SER A 28 2.63 13.90 12.82
N PHE A 29 2.70 12.69 12.28
CA PHE A 29 2.37 12.36 10.90
C PHE A 29 1.14 11.44 10.84
N GLN A 30 0.18 11.52 11.77
CA GLN A 30 -1.04 10.73 11.65
C GLN A 30 -1.72 10.96 10.29
N PRO A 31 -2.21 9.88 9.64
CA PRO A 31 -2.88 10.02 8.36
C PRO A 31 -4.20 10.75 8.58
N ALA A 32 -4.51 11.68 7.69
CA ALA A 32 -5.85 12.23 7.57
C ALA A 32 -6.61 11.34 6.58
N VAL A 33 -7.21 10.26 7.09
CA VAL A 33 -8.09 9.40 6.30
C VAL A 33 -9.40 10.13 6.06
N TRP A 34 -9.86 10.10 4.83
CA TRP A 34 -11.07 10.77 4.36
C TRP A 34 -12.30 9.85 4.43
N GLU A 35 -13.47 10.46 4.55
CA GLU A 35 -14.76 9.78 4.48
C GLU A 35 -15.65 10.45 3.43
N ARG A 36 -16.49 9.63 2.78
CA ARG A 36 -17.60 10.16 1.98
C ARG A 36 -18.77 10.48 2.87
N LEU A 37 -19.38 11.63 2.63
CA LEU A 37 -20.67 11.99 3.18
C LEU A 37 -21.77 11.25 2.43
N GLU A 38 -22.90 11.03 3.09
CA GLU A 38 -24.08 10.41 2.46
C GLU A 38 -24.48 11.13 1.15
N CYS A 39 -24.33 12.45 1.10
CA CYS A 39 -24.68 13.26 -0.07
C CYS A 39 -23.68 13.17 -1.23
N ASN A 40 -22.45 12.67 -1.03
CA ASN A 40 -21.45 12.52 -2.09
C ASN A 40 -21.00 11.06 -2.32
N ARG A 41 -21.59 10.08 -1.63
CA ARG A 41 -21.30 8.64 -1.81
C ARG A 41 -21.37 8.19 -3.26
N SER A 42 -22.33 8.71 -4.04
CA SER A 42 -22.52 8.33 -5.44
C SER A 42 -21.78 9.22 -6.45
N SER A 43 -21.24 10.37 -6.03
CA SER A 43 -20.59 11.34 -6.91
C SER A 43 -19.08 11.42 -6.75
N THR A 44 -18.55 10.94 -5.62
CA THR A 44 -17.11 10.96 -5.32
C THR A 44 -16.52 9.56 -5.48
N ASP A 45 -15.59 9.40 -6.41
CA ASP A 45 -14.67 8.27 -6.49
C ASP A 45 -13.52 8.49 -5.49
N LEU A 46 -13.69 7.95 -4.28
CA LEU A 46 -12.68 7.98 -3.23
C LEU A 46 -11.87 6.68 -3.28
N ARG A 47 -10.53 6.74 -3.34
CA ARG A 47 -9.66 5.57 -3.15
C ARG A 47 -8.52 5.92 -2.22
N GLN A 48 -8.39 5.17 -1.12
CA GLN A 48 -7.34 5.36 -0.13
C GLN A 48 -6.57 4.06 0.03
N VAL A 49 -5.37 4.01 -0.51
CA VAL A 49 -4.61 2.76 -0.65
C VAL A 49 -3.41 2.77 0.27
N TRP A 50 -3.30 1.71 1.08
CA TRP A 50 -2.21 1.47 2.01
C TRP A 50 -1.06 0.72 1.33
N PHE A 51 0.12 1.30 1.40
CA PHE A 51 1.35 0.75 0.84
C PHE A 51 2.34 0.39 1.94
N ALA A 52 3.14 -0.65 1.69
CA ALA A 52 4.34 -0.91 2.48
C ALA A 52 5.28 0.31 2.40
N GLY A 53 5.91 0.71 3.50
CA GLY A 53 6.85 1.82 3.55
C GLY A 53 6.48 2.94 4.53
N SER A 54 7.47 3.78 4.83
CA SER A 54 7.27 5.01 5.61
C SER A 54 6.92 6.21 4.72
N HIS A 55 6.78 7.39 5.30
CA HIS A 55 6.32 8.58 4.59
C HIS A 55 7.09 8.87 3.28
N ASN A 56 8.43 8.80 3.31
CA ASN A 56 9.24 9.08 2.12
C ASN A 56 9.32 7.88 1.16
N ASN A 57 9.01 6.67 1.63
CA ASN A 57 8.83 5.54 0.72
C ASN A 57 7.56 5.70 -0.12
N ILE A 58 6.55 6.41 0.37
CA ILE A 58 5.29 6.63 -0.36
C ILE A 58 5.31 7.94 -1.15
N GLY A 59 5.83 9.01 -0.57
CA GLY A 59 5.89 10.34 -1.20
C GLY A 59 7.17 10.60 -2.01
N GLY A 60 8.17 9.71 -1.95
CA GLY A 60 9.48 9.92 -2.53
C GLY A 60 10.42 10.76 -1.66
N GLY A 61 11.59 11.10 -2.22
CA GLY A 61 12.63 11.89 -1.56
C GLY A 61 13.78 11.12 -0.87
N GLU A 62 13.74 9.78 -0.84
CA GLU A 62 14.89 8.95 -0.41
C GLU A 62 15.88 8.67 -1.54
N LEU A 63 17.02 8.04 -1.24
CA LEU A 63 17.94 7.60 -2.29
C LEU A 63 17.39 6.39 -3.06
N ASP A 64 16.86 5.41 -2.35
CA ASP A 64 16.15 4.27 -2.94
C ASP A 64 14.68 4.66 -3.19
N GLN A 65 14.36 4.98 -4.46
CA GLN A 65 13.02 5.38 -4.89
C GLN A 65 12.11 4.20 -5.24
N ALA A 66 12.60 2.96 -5.21
CA ALA A 66 11.87 1.80 -5.76
C ALA A 66 10.45 1.62 -5.18
N MET A 67 10.23 2.00 -3.91
CA MET A 67 8.89 1.93 -3.31
C MET A 67 8.02 3.13 -3.68
N ALA A 68 8.61 4.31 -3.87
CA ALA A 68 7.91 5.51 -4.30
C ALA A 68 7.55 5.45 -5.79
N ASP A 69 8.33 4.71 -6.58
CA ASP A 69 8.03 4.44 -7.98
C ASP A 69 6.72 3.65 -8.11
N ILE A 70 6.44 2.72 -7.16
CA ILE A 70 5.19 1.95 -7.11
C ILE A 70 4.00 2.87 -6.83
N THR A 71 4.10 3.75 -5.84
CA THR A 71 3.01 4.67 -5.49
C THR A 71 2.80 5.74 -6.57
N LEU A 72 3.88 6.13 -7.26
CA LEU A 72 3.81 6.99 -8.43
C LEU A 72 3.04 6.30 -9.56
N ALA A 73 3.37 5.05 -9.90
CA ALA A 73 2.67 4.30 -10.94
C ALA A 73 1.18 4.11 -10.60
N TRP A 74 0.86 3.76 -9.35
CA TRP A 74 -0.52 3.69 -8.88
C TRP A 74 -1.27 5.02 -9.07
N MET A 75 -0.64 6.13 -8.68
CA MET A 75 -1.25 7.46 -8.83
C MET A 75 -1.42 7.84 -10.31
N MET A 76 -0.48 7.46 -11.18
CA MET A 76 -0.61 7.63 -12.63
C MET A 76 -1.83 6.88 -13.16
N ASP A 77 -2.08 5.64 -12.69
CA ASP A 77 -3.27 4.88 -13.07
C ASP A 77 -4.57 5.57 -12.61
N GLN A 78 -4.60 6.11 -11.39
CA GLN A 78 -5.78 6.85 -10.92
C GLN A 78 -6.02 8.12 -11.74
N LEU A 79 -4.96 8.88 -12.04
CA LEU A 79 -5.04 10.10 -12.84
C LEU A 79 -5.39 9.82 -14.31
N ALA A 80 -4.90 8.72 -14.88
CA ALA A 80 -5.26 8.31 -16.23
C ALA A 80 -6.74 7.91 -16.34
N SER A 81 -7.32 7.34 -15.28
CA SER A 81 -8.77 7.05 -15.24
C SER A 81 -9.64 8.31 -15.33
N VAL A 82 -9.08 9.49 -15.06
CA VAL A 82 -9.73 10.80 -15.19
C VAL A 82 -9.18 11.63 -16.36
N ASN A 83 -8.60 10.96 -17.36
CA ASN A 83 -8.08 11.52 -18.61
C ASN A 83 -6.81 12.39 -18.47
N VAL A 84 -5.99 12.17 -17.44
CA VAL A 84 -4.64 12.75 -17.41
C VAL A 84 -3.70 11.87 -18.21
N GLU A 85 -3.10 12.44 -19.24
CA GLU A 85 -2.09 11.77 -20.06
C GLU A 85 -0.69 11.96 -19.48
N PHE A 86 0.14 10.92 -19.60
CA PHE A 86 1.53 10.94 -19.18
C PHE A 86 2.44 10.67 -20.38
N ASP A 87 3.66 11.21 -20.31
CA ASP A 87 4.73 10.87 -21.25
C ASP A 87 5.01 9.36 -21.19
N GLU A 88 4.92 8.69 -22.34
CA GLU A 88 5.10 7.24 -22.50
C GLU A 88 6.42 6.72 -21.90
N LYS A 89 7.47 7.55 -21.90
CA LYS A 89 8.80 7.21 -21.40
C LYS A 89 9.03 7.63 -19.95
N CYS A 90 8.02 8.16 -19.26
CA CYS A 90 8.15 8.61 -17.88
C CYS A 90 8.64 7.47 -16.97
N LEU A 91 7.98 6.30 -17.02
CA LEU A 91 8.35 5.14 -16.20
C LEU A 91 9.72 4.58 -16.57
N GLU A 92 10.09 4.54 -17.85
CA GLU A 92 11.43 4.12 -18.26
C GLU A 92 12.52 5.02 -17.65
N ARG A 93 12.30 6.34 -17.63
CA ARG A 93 13.23 7.29 -17.01
C ARG A 93 13.31 7.12 -15.50
N VAL A 94 12.18 6.84 -14.85
CA VAL A 94 12.10 6.58 -13.41
C VAL A 94 12.89 5.30 -13.08
N VAL A 95 12.60 4.20 -13.76
CA VAL A 95 13.29 2.93 -13.57
C VAL A 95 14.78 3.04 -13.87
N ALA A 96 15.18 3.75 -14.93
CA ALA A 96 16.60 3.96 -15.24
C ALA A 96 17.36 4.64 -14.09
N LYS A 97 16.74 5.59 -13.39
CA LYS A 97 17.33 6.22 -12.20
C LYS A 97 17.47 5.23 -11.05
N SER A 98 16.43 4.46 -10.76
CA SER A 98 16.45 3.42 -9.72
C SER A 98 17.51 2.34 -10.01
N MET A 99 17.61 1.89 -11.26
CA MET A 99 18.64 0.95 -11.73
C MET A 99 20.06 1.53 -11.58
N THR A 100 20.25 2.81 -11.92
CA THR A 100 21.54 3.50 -11.75
C THR A 100 21.94 3.61 -10.28
N PHE A 101 20.99 3.90 -9.40
CA PHE A 101 21.21 3.92 -7.96
C PHE A 101 21.71 2.56 -7.46
N TYR A 102 21.02 1.47 -7.80
CA TYR A 102 21.43 0.12 -7.37
C TYR A 102 22.76 -0.33 -7.97
N ALA A 103 23.09 0.09 -9.20
CA ALA A 103 24.36 -0.23 -9.83
C ALA A 103 25.56 0.47 -9.17
N THR A 104 25.35 1.63 -8.55
CA THR A 104 26.42 2.48 -8.01
C THR A 104 26.55 2.40 -6.48
N ASP A 105 25.47 2.11 -5.76
CA ASP A 105 25.49 2.02 -4.30
C ASP A 105 25.91 0.63 -3.77
N THR A 106 27.21 0.46 -3.57
CA THR A 106 27.79 -0.79 -3.04
C THR A 106 27.30 -1.18 -1.63
N ALA A 107 26.76 -0.23 -0.85
CA ALA A 107 26.23 -0.53 0.49
C ALA A 107 24.87 -1.24 0.41
N THR A 108 24.04 -0.89 -0.58
CA THR A 108 22.72 -1.49 -0.81
C THR A 108 22.82 -2.88 -1.45
N ILE A 109 23.84 -3.12 -2.29
CA ILE A 109 24.12 -4.44 -2.91
C ILE A 109 24.45 -5.51 -1.85
N LYS A 110 25.12 -5.14 -0.75
CA LYS A 110 25.57 -6.08 0.28
C LYS A 110 24.49 -6.44 1.31
N ARG A 111 23.35 -5.75 1.31
CA ARG A 111 22.26 -6.00 2.27
C ARG A 111 21.26 -6.99 1.67
N PRO A 112 20.94 -8.09 2.38
CA PRO A 112 19.85 -8.95 1.97
C PRO A 112 18.54 -8.12 1.94
N TRP A 113 17.65 -8.46 1.03
CA TRP A 113 16.43 -7.71 0.75
C TRP A 113 15.17 -8.59 0.75
N ALA A 114 15.37 -9.91 0.71
CA ALA A 114 14.38 -10.97 0.89
C ALA A 114 15.07 -12.22 1.47
N ASN A 115 14.30 -13.20 1.95
CA ASN A 115 14.81 -14.43 2.58
C ASN A 115 14.41 -15.72 1.81
N ILE A 116 14.27 -15.67 0.48
CA ILE A 116 13.77 -16.81 -0.32
C ILE A 116 14.64 -17.19 -1.53
N PRO A 117 14.70 -18.49 -1.92
CA PRO A 117 15.57 -19.05 -2.96
C PRO A 117 15.46 -18.42 -4.36
N ILE A 118 14.32 -17.83 -4.70
CA ILE A 118 13.96 -17.38 -6.05
C ILE A 118 14.95 -16.35 -6.60
N TYR A 119 15.73 -15.70 -5.73
CA TYR A 119 16.60 -14.58 -6.10
C TYR A 119 18.06 -14.74 -5.69
N HIS A 120 18.48 -15.93 -5.26
CA HIS A 120 19.89 -16.17 -4.92
C HIS A 120 20.82 -16.26 -6.17
N ASP A 121 20.37 -15.86 -7.36
CA ASP A 121 21.13 -16.01 -8.63
C ASP A 121 22.01 -14.81 -9.05
N GLY A 122 22.03 -13.71 -8.29
CA GLY A 122 22.97 -12.61 -8.53
C GLY A 122 22.42 -11.41 -9.29
N SER A 123 21.11 -11.17 -9.27
CA SER A 123 20.56 -9.87 -9.68
C SER A 123 21.14 -8.75 -8.81
N LYS A 124 21.71 -7.71 -9.44
CA LYS A 124 22.31 -6.55 -8.75
C LYS A 124 21.27 -5.52 -8.30
N VAL A 125 19.98 -5.79 -8.53
CA VAL A 125 18.87 -4.85 -8.35
C VAL A 125 17.78 -5.50 -7.50
N ARG A 126 17.16 -4.69 -6.63
CA ARG A 126 16.03 -5.14 -5.81
C ARG A 126 14.77 -5.27 -6.68
N PRO A 127 14.07 -6.41 -6.64
CA PRO A 127 12.81 -6.57 -7.35
C PRO A 127 11.71 -5.67 -6.79
N TRP A 128 10.62 -5.58 -7.56
CA TRP A 128 9.40 -4.88 -7.20
C TRP A 128 8.90 -5.24 -5.79
N ALA A 129 8.39 -4.24 -5.06
CA ALA A 129 7.97 -4.28 -3.65
C ALA A 129 9.05 -4.56 -2.58
N LEU A 130 10.32 -4.79 -2.96
CA LEU A 130 11.40 -5.18 -2.04
C LEU A 130 12.45 -4.09 -1.82
N GLY A 131 12.12 -2.84 -2.18
CA GLY A 131 12.91 -1.65 -1.86
C GLY A 131 13.09 -1.44 -0.35
N THR A 132 14.05 -0.60 0.03
CA THR A 132 14.39 -0.37 1.44
C THR A 132 13.33 0.46 2.15
N ILE A 133 12.87 0.03 3.33
CA ILE A 133 12.04 0.89 4.18
C ILE A 133 12.95 1.81 5.01
N TYR A 134 12.72 3.11 4.92
CA TYR A 134 13.45 4.10 5.71
C TYR A 134 12.69 4.47 6.98
N ARG A 135 13.41 4.85 8.04
CA ARG A 135 12.81 5.53 9.20
C ARG A 135 13.36 6.94 9.29
N ALA A 136 12.50 7.88 9.64
CA ALA A 136 12.93 9.24 9.94
C ALA A 136 14.00 9.24 11.04
N HIS A 137 15.15 9.82 10.72
CA HIS A 137 16.26 9.98 11.63
C HIS A 137 16.08 11.25 12.49
N GLY A 138 16.43 11.18 13.78
CA GLY A 138 16.46 12.35 14.67
C GLY A 138 16.05 12.05 16.12
N LEU A 139 16.76 12.66 17.07
CA LEU A 139 16.49 12.55 18.51
C LEU A 139 15.06 12.99 18.87
N VAL A 140 14.55 14.04 18.20
CA VAL A 140 13.21 14.58 18.44
C VAL A 140 12.10 13.55 18.15
N TRP A 141 12.25 12.75 17.08
CA TRP A 141 11.28 11.72 16.70
C TRP A 141 11.35 10.47 17.56
N ARG A 142 12.48 10.24 18.25
CA ARG A 142 12.60 9.18 19.26
C ARG A 142 11.82 9.50 20.55
N LEU A 143 11.61 10.78 20.83
CA LEU A 143 10.93 11.26 22.04
C LEU A 143 9.44 11.57 21.81
N ALA A 144 9.00 11.78 20.57
CA ALA A 144 7.63 12.20 20.23
C ALA A 144 6.54 11.12 20.35
N GLY A 145 6.85 9.93 20.88
CA GLY A 145 5.94 8.79 20.90
C GLY A 145 5.78 8.13 19.52
N ARG A 146 5.37 6.85 19.52
CA ARG A 146 5.14 6.07 18.30
C ARG A 146 3.78 5.41 18.34
N SER A 147 3.11 5.37 17.20
CA SER A 147 1.88 4.61 17.01
C SER A 147 1.93 3.95 15.65
N HIS A 148 1.58 2.67 15.59
CA HIS A 148 1.34 2.01 14.31
C HIS A 148 0.04 2.53 13.70
N ARG A 149 -0.06 2.40 12.38
CA ARG A 149 -1.30 2.66 11.65
C ARG A 149 -2.33 1.60 11.94
N SER A 150 -3.58 1.94 11.65
CA SER A 150 -4.72 1.07 11.88
C SER A 150 -5.68 1.17 10.69
N PRO A 151 -5.30 0.62 9.52
CA PRO A 151 -6.16 0.58 8.34
C PRO A 151 -7.56 0.09 8.67
N GLY A 152 -8.60 0.81 8.21
CA GLY A 152 -10.01 0.52 8.45
C GLY A 152 -10.50 0.77 9.89
N LEU A 153 -9.64 1.26 10.79
CA LEU A 153 -9.92 1.45 12.23
C LEU A 153 -9.66 2.89 12.66
N ASN A 154 -9.92 3.84 11.77
CA ASN A 154 -9.68 5.25 12.02
C ASN A 154 -10.90 5.85 12.74
N HIS A 155 -10.65 6.79 13.66
CA HIS A 155 -11.70 7.50 14.39
C HIS A 155 -11.79 8.95 13.94
N ALA A 156 -13.02 9.47 13.90
CA ALA A 156 -13.27 10.88 13.64
C ALA A 156 -12.54 11.75 14.67
N THR A 157 -11.89 12.82 14.22
CA THR A 157 -11.17 13.73 15.12
C THR A 157 -12.10 14.84 15.60
N ASP A 158 -12.11 15.13 16.90
CA ASP A 158 -12.86 16.26 17.46
C ASP A 158 -12.27 17.58 16.94
N PRO A 159 -13.01 18.39 16.17
CA PRO A 159 -12.50 19.63 15.57
C PRO A 159 -12.10 20.70 16.59
N ARG A 160 -12.62 20.64 17.83
CA ARG A 160 -12.25 21.58 18.90
C ARG A 160 -10.99 21.16 19.63
N THR A 161 -10.78 19.87 19.84
CA THR A 161 -9.68 19.36 20.68
C THR A 161 -8.54 18.74 19.88
N GLY A 162 -8.77 18.40 18.61
CA GLY A 162 -7.81 17.73 17.75
C GLY A 162 -7.51 16.29 18.16
N ARG A 163 -8.35 15.71 19.02
CA ARG A 163 -8.16 14.34 19.55
C ARG A 163 -9.10 13.37 18.85
N PRO A 164 -8.68 12.10 18.67
CA PRO A 164 -9.59 11.06 18.21
C PRO A 164 -10.83 10.98 19.12
N GLY A 165 -12.00 11.07 18.50
CA GLY A 165 -13.29 10.84 19.11
C GLY A 165 -13.59 9.36 19.30
N LYS A 166 -14.84 9.03 19.62
CA LYS A 166 -15.30 7.64 19.77
C LYS A 166 -15.90 7.05 18.49
N ALA A 167 -16.40 7.91 17.60
CA ALA A 167 -17.01 7.47 16.35
C ALA A 167 -15.93 6.98 15.38
N TRP A 168 -16.20 5.88 14.69
CA TRP A 168 -15.39 5.45 13.55
C TRP A 168 -15.57 6.43 12.40
N LEU A 169 -14.57 6.50 11.52
CA LEU A 169 -14.78 7.01 10.17
C LEU A 169 -15.61 5.97 9.39
N GLU A 170 -16.51 6.45 8.54
CA GLU A 170 -17.37 5.59 7.71
C GLU A 170 -17.06 5.82 6.23
N ASP A 171 -17.37 4.84 5.36
CA ASP A 171 -17.26 4.99 3.90
C ASP A 171 -15.90 5.56 3.44
N THR A 172 -14.81 5.03 4.01
CA THR A 172 -13.44 5.49 3.72
C THR A 172 -12.89 4.85 2.45
N ASN A 173 -13.45 3.71 1.99
CA ASN A 173 -12.96 2.94 0.84
C ASN A 173 -11.43 2.70 0.93
N GLU A 174 -10.97 2.34 2.13
CA GLU A 174 -9.60 1.97 2.38
C GLU A 174 -9.27 0.61 1.74
N ARG A 175 -8.08 0.50 1.16
CA ARG A 175 -7.62 -0.69 0.42
C ARG A 175 -6.16 -0.94 0.71
N VAL A 176 -5.69 -2.14 0.43
CA VAL A 176 -4.28 -2.50 0.62
C VAL A 176 -3.66 -2.79 -0.73
N HIS A 177 -2.52 -2.17 -1.05
CA HIS A 177 -1.85 -2.40 -2.31
C HIS A 177 -1.18 -3.78 -2.35
N ALA A 178 -1.14 -4.42 -3.53
CA ALA A 178 -0.56 -5.75 -3.72
C ALA A 178 0.93 -5.86 -3.32
N SER A 179 1.67 -4.74 -3.32
CA SER A 179 3.05 -4.71 -2.84
C SER A 179 3.20 -5.18 -1.39
N VAL A 180 2.17 -5.02 -0.55
CA VAL A 180 2.16 -5.51 0.83
C VAL A 180 2.20 -7.03 0.86
N ARG A 181 1.32 -7.69 0.10
CA ARG A 181 1.29 -9.15 0.00
C ARG A 181 2.57 -9.70 -0.60
N VAL A 182 3.04 -9.11 -1.71
CA VAL A 182 4.29 -9.54 -2.37
C VAL A 182 5.47 -9.46 -1.40
N ARG A 183 5.57 -8.36 -0.65
CA ARG A 183 6.65 -8.16 0.32
C ARG A 183 6.59 -9.16 1.48
N LEU A 184 5.40 -9.46 2.00
CA LEU A 184 5.21 -10.49 3.03
C LEU A 184 5.56 -11.88 2.52
N ALA A 185 5.03 -12.27 1.36
CA ALA A 185 5.29 -13.57 0.75
C ALA A 185 6.80 -13.79 0.53
N CYS A 186 7.50 -12.77 0.02
CA CYS A 186 8.94 -12.84 -0.26
C CYS A 186 9.83 -12.68 0.99
N GLY A 187 9.26 -12.43 2.17
CA GLY A 187 10.04 -12.15 3.39
C GLY A 187 10.93 -10.90 3.24
N GLY A 188 10.38 -9.84 2.64
CA GLY A 188 11.09 -8.57 2.45
C GLY A 188 11.57 -7.98 3.77
N THR A 189 12.73 -7.30 3.77
CA THR A 189 13.35 -6.84 5.02
C THR A 189 12.68 -5.61 5.63
N ASP A 190 12.60 -5.55 6.96
CA ASP A 190 12.21 -4.35 7.72
C ASP A 190 13.32 -3.28 7.65
N VAL A 191 13.09 -2.14 8.31
CA VAL A 191 13.94 -0.94 8.33
C VAL A 191 15.39 -1.21 8.73
N ASP A 192 15.64 -2.20 9.59
CA ASP A 192 17.01 -2.54 9.99
C ASP A 192 17.78 -3.31 8.91
N GLY A 193 17.10 -3.76 7.84
CA GLY A 193 17.66 -4.56 6.76
C GLY A 193 18.11 -5.97 7.22
N LYS A 194 17.69 -6.41 8.40
CA LYS A 194 18.11 -7.67 9.04
C LYS A 194 16.92 -8.56 9.39
N THR A 195 15.82 -7.97 9.80
CA THR A 195 14.60 -8.69 10.19
C THR A 195 13.61 -8.72 9.03
N ILE A 196 12.75 -9.73 9.01
CA ILE A 196 11.65 -9.82 8.05
C ILE A 196 10.58 -8.81 8.45
N TRP A 197 10.06 -8.10 7.46
CA TRP A 197 8.98 -7.15 7.64
C TRP A 197 7.66 -7.87 7.91
N ALA A 198 7.16 -7.75 9.14
CA ALA A 198 5.91 -8.39 9.58
C ALA A 198 4.64 -7.53 9.37
N CYS A 199 4.77 -6.31 8.83
CA CYS A 199 3.70 -5.31 8.72
C CYS A 199 2.91 -5.09 10.04
N PRO A 200 3.50 -4.40 11.04
CA PRO A 200 2.88 -4.19 12.35
C PRO A 200 1.51 -3.51 12.35
N ALA A 201 1.16 -2.80 11.27
CA ALA A 201 -0.14 -2.15 11.10
C ALA A 201 -1.28 -3.13 10.78
N LEU A 202 -0.97 -4.30 10.19
CA LEU A 202 -1.96 -5.31 9.81
C LEU A 202 -1.93 -6.54 10.72
N VAL A 203 -0.74 -6.93 11.23
CA VAL A 203 -0.56 -8.15 12.04
C VAL A 203 -1.49 -8.17 13.26
N GLY A 204 -2.12 -9.31 13.51
CA GLY A 204 -3.04 -9.53 14.64
C GLY A 204 -4.42 -8.88 14.49
N ARG A 205 -4.65 -8.03 13.48
CA ARG A 205 -5.97 -7.42 13.21
C ARG A 205 -6.53 -7.79 11.84
N TRP A 206 -5.67 -8.04 10.88
CA TRP A 206 -6.04 -8.32 9.49
C TRP A 206 -5.34 -9.59 9.01
N LYS A 207 -6.13 -10.52 8.45
CA LYS A 207 -5.64 -11.78 7.87
C LYS A 207 -5.85 -11.78 6.37
N LEU A 208 -4.79 -12.03 5.61
CA LEU A 208 -4.85 -12.17 4.15
C LEU A 208 -5.64 -13.44 3.77
N ALA A 209 -6.55 -13.31 2.82
CA ALA A 209 -7.39 -14.39 2.32
C ALA A 209 -7.67 -14.24 0.81
N ARG A 210 -7.96 -15.34 0.13
CA ARG A 210 -8.57 -15.33 -1.21
C ARG A 210 -10.08 -15.41 -1.07
N ARG A 211 -10.81 -14.49 -1.70
CA ARG A 211 -12.27 -14.58 -1.87
C ARG A 211 -12.60 -14.94 -3.30
N SER A 212 -13.58 -15.81 -3.47
CA SER A 212 -14.14 -16.14 -4.77
C SER A 212 -15.55 -15.56 -4.83
N ASP A 213 -15.76 -14.64 -5.76
CA ASP A 213 -17.12 -14.16 -6.01
C ASP A 213 -17.78 -15.14 -6.96
N LEU A 214 -18.84 -15.81 -6.50
CA LEU A 214 -19.77 -16.46 -7.39
C LEU A 214 -20.60 -15.37 -8.05
N ARG A 215 -20.19 -14.89 -9.24
CA ARG A 215 -21.09 -14.13 -10.09
C ARG A 215 -22.18 -15.08 -10.58
N SER A 216 -23.31 -15.13 -9.87
CA SER A 216 -24.56 -15.61 -10.44
C SER A 216 -25.07 -14.55 -11.41
N THR A 217 -24.51 -14.51 -12.62
CA THR A 217 -25.17 -13.82 -13.72
C THR A 217 -26.39 -14.65 -14.12
N GLU A 218 -27.57 -14.26 -13.64
CA GLU A 218 -28.84 -14.81 -14.16
C GLU A 218 -28.84 -14.65 -15.69
N GLY A 219 -28.64 -15.75 -16.42
CA GLY A 219 -28.70 -15.79 -17.90
C GLY A 219 -27.37 -15.91 -18.65
N ALA A 220 -26.21 -16.05 -18.00
CA ALA A 220 -24.97 -16.37 -18.72
C ALA A 220 -24.82 -17.90 -18.95
N PRO A 221 -24.32 -18.35 -20.12
CA PRO A 221 -24.09 -19.77 -20.37
C PRO A 221 -23.10 -20.35 -19.35
N GLU A 222 -23.36 -21.58 -18.88
CA GLU A 222 -22.56 -22.32 -17.87
C GLU A 222 -21.06 -22.44 -18.21
N SER A 223 -20.65 -22.15 -19.45
CA SER A 223 -19.26 -22.19 -19.91
C SER A 223 -18.43 -20.95 -19.56
N GLU A 224 -19.01 -19.87 -19.01
CA GLU A 224 -18.30 -18.61 -18.71
C GLU A 224 -18.33 -18.19 -17.23
N SER A 225 -18.75 -19.06 -16.30
CA SER A 225 -18.61 -18.80 -14.86
C SER A 225 -17.15 -18.95 -14.41
N GLN A 226 -16.25 -18.08 -14.89
CA GLN A 226 -14.91 -17.98 -14.32
C GLN A 226 -15.02 -17.32 -12.96
N SER A 227 -14.94 -18.14 -11.91
CA SER A 227 -14.68 -17.69 -10.55
C SER A 227 -13.37 -16.89 -10.55
N ARG A 228 -13.45 -15.55 -10.54
CA ARG A 228 -12.27 -14.69 -10.34
C ARG A 228 -12.03 -14.60 -8.84
N SER A 229 -11.05 -15.34 -8.36
CA SER A 229 -10.56 -15.19 -6.99
C SER A 229 -9.74 -13.91 -6.88
N HIS A 230 -9.99 -13.08 -5.87
CA HIS A 230 -9.20 -11.88 -5.57
C HIS A 230 -8.71 -11.91 -4.12
N TRP A 231 -7.63 -11.19 -3.86
CA TRP A 231 -7.06 -11.08 -2.51
C TRP A 231 -7.79 -10.02 -1.70
N VAL A 232 -8.01 -10.33 -0.42
CA VAL A 232 -8.58 -9.41 0.56
C VAL A 232 -7.89 -9.60 1.90
N TRP A 233 -8.04 -8.60 2.76
CA TRP A 233 -7.67 -8.66 4.17
C TRP A 233 -8.95 -8.73 4.99
N THR A 234 -9.16 -9.84 5.69
CA THR A 234 -10.33 -10.03 6.56
C THR A 234 -9.97 -9.66 7.99
N TYR A 235 -10.83 -8.89 8.63
CA TYR A 235 -10.64 -8.46 10.00
C TYR A 235 -10.76 -9.64 10.98
N VAL A 236 -9.83 -9.73 11.92
CA VAL A 236 -9.75 -10.79 12.96
C VAL A 236 -9.49 -10.22 14.36
N GLY A 237 -9.58 -8.89 14.51
CA GLY A 237 -9.44 -8.23 15.80
C GLY A 237 -10.68 -8.37 16.69
N ASN A 238 -10.63 -7.74 17.86
CA ASN A 238 -11.70 -7.82 18.88
C ASN A 238 -12.62 -6.60 18.87
N GLU A 239 -12.32 -5.61 18.03
CA GLU A 239 -13.11 -4.41 17.84
C GLU A 239 -14.28 -4.66 16.86
N GLU A 240 -15.24 -3.74 16.78
CA GLU A 240 -16.37 -3.80 15.85
C GLU A 240 -16.29 -2.65 14.85
N PRO A 241 -15.38 -2.73 13.85
CA PRO A 241 -15.25 -1.67 12.85
C PRO A 241 -16.38 -1.70 11.81
N PRO A 242 -16.66 -0.56 11.16
CA PRO A 242 -17.67 -0.48 10.12
C PRO A 242 -17.34 -1.36 8.90
N GLU A 243 -16.05 -1.52 8.59
CA GLU A 243 -15.56 -2.39 7.52
C GLU A 243 -14.75 -3.55 8.11
N THR A 244 -15.12 -4.78 7.74
CA THR A 244 -14.42 -6.01 8.17
C THR A 244 -13.57 -6.63 7.06
N VAL A 245 -13.47 -5.96 5.92
CA VAL A 245 -12.77 -6.45 4.73
C VAL A 245 -12.11 -5.27 4.03
N LEU A 246 -10.77 -5.29 3.93
CA LEU A 246 -10.05 -4.39 3.03
C LEU A 246 -9.74 -5.14 1.75
N SER A 247 -10.17 -4.60 0.62
CA SER A 247 -9.84 -5.21 -0.68
C SER A 247 -8.38 -4.97 -1.02
N GLU A 248 -7.75 -5.93 -1.70
CA GLU A 248 -6.49 -5.64 -2.39
C GLU A 248 -6.79 -4.71 -3.58
N GLU A 249 -5.98 -3.66 -3.73
CA GLU A 249 -6.11 -2.75 -4.86
C GLU A 249 -5.68 -3.46 -6.15
N PRO A 250 -6.51 -3.48 -7.21
CA PRO A 250 -6.12 -4.04 -8.49
C PRO A 250 -5.02 -3.18 -9.14
N MET A 251 -4.05 -3.83 -9.78
CA MET A 251 -3.02 -3.11 -10.54
C MET A 251 -3.63 -2.45 -11.77
N GLY A 252 -3.20 -1.22 -12.05
CA GLY A 252 -3.44 -0.56 -13.32
C GLY A 252 -2.35 -0.81 -14.37
N ILE A 253 -2.45 -0.13 -15.51
CA ILE A 253 -1.58 -0.32 -16.67
C ILE A 253 -0.16 0.19 -16.39
N PHE A 254 -0.03 1.33 -15.69
CA PHE A 254 1.27 1.88 -15.33
C PHE A 254 1.96 1.03 -14.27
N GLU A 255 1.21 0.48 -13.32
CA GLU A 255 1.72 -0.48 -12.34
C GLU A 255 2.21 -1.78 -13.00
N GLU A 256 1.44 -2.33 -13.94
CA GLU A 256 1.86 -3.49 -14.74
C GLU A 256 3.14 -3.18 -15.54
N GLN A 257 3.20 -2.03 -16.20
CA GLN A 257 4.39 -1.61 -16.93
C GLN A 257 5.61 -1.47 -16.00
N LEU A 258 5.43 -0.89 -14.82
CA LEU A 258 6.50 -0.75 -13.83
C LEU A 258 6.97 -2.13 -13.32
N LEU A 259 6.03 -3.04 -13.03
CA LEU A 259 6.32 -4.41 -12.60
C LEU A 259 7.24 -5.11 -13.62
N GLU A 260 6.96 -4.94 -14.92
CA GLU A 260 7.80 -5.46 -15.99
C GLU A 260 9.20 -4.86 -16.02
N LEU A 261 9.28 -3.54 -15.99
CA LEU A 261 10.55 -2.82 -16.05
C LEU A 261 11.46 -3.10 -14.84
N MET A 262 10.88 -3.44 -13.68
CA MET A 262 11.60 -3.76 -12.44
C MET A 262 11.88 -5.26 -12.24
N ALA A 263 11.72 -6.09 -13.28
CA ALA A 263 11.88 -7.54 -13.20
C ALA A 263 11.00 -8.18 -12.10
N GLY A 264 9.78 -7.66 -11.94
CA GLY A 264 8.86 -8.00 -10.85
C GLY A 264 7.97 -9.23 -11.10
N ARG A 265 7.93 -9.79 -12.33
CA ARG A 265 7.04 -10.92 -12.63
C ARG A 265 7.26 -12.12 -11.71
N SER A 266 8.51 -12.48 -11.43
CA SER A 266 8.83 -13.64 -10.59
C SER A 266 8.38 -13.42 -9.13
N VAL A 267 8.49 -12.20 -8.58
CA VAL A 267 8.04 -11.94 -7.19
C VAL A 267 6.53 -11.93 -7.12
N TRP A 268 5.90 -11.38 -8.15
CA TRP A 268 4.45 -11.36 -8.30
C TRP A 268 3.88 -12.78 -8.38
N GLU A 269 4.37 -13.59 -9.31
CA GLU A 269 3.93 -14.98 -9.51
C GLU A 269 4.14 -15.82 -8.25
N TYR A 270 5.28 -15.66 -7.58
CA TYR A 270 5.51 -16.36 -6.32
C TYR A 270 4.48 -15.96 -5.26
N ALA A 271 4.22 -14.66 -5.09
CA ALA A 271 3.27 -14.16 -4.12
C ALA A 271 1.80 -14.50 -4.46
N GLU A 272 1.48 -14.71 -5.74
CA GLU A 272 0.18 -15.25 -6.14
C GLU A 272 0.00 -16.70 -5.66
N HIS A 273 1.02 -17.52 -5.75
CA HIS A 273 0.93 -18.95 -5.37
C HIS A 273 1.31 -19.22 -3.92
N ALA A 274 1.90 -18.24 -3.22
CA ALA A 274 2.18 -18.33 -1.81
C ALA A 274 0.89 -18.55 -1.04
N SER A 275 0.89 -19.55 -0.16
CA SER A 275 -0.22 -19.72 0.80
C SER A 275 -0.28 -18.45 1.67
N PRO A 276 -1.48 -17.96 2.03
CA PRO A 276 -1.60 -16.89 3.01
C PRO A 276 -0.85 -17.32 4.26
N VAL A 277 0.19 -16.58 4.62
CA VAL A 277 1.22 -16.96 5.59
C VAL A 277 0.57 -17.59 6.83
N ASP A 278 0.82 -18.89 7.06
CA ASP A 278 0.57 -19.52 8.37
C ASP A 278 1.51 -18.84 9.38
N GLU A 279 0.96 -18.36 10.49
CA GLU A 279 1.58 -17.55 11.56
C GLU A 279 2.74 -18.24 12.31
N LYS A 280 3.74 -18.76 11.60
CA LYS A 280 4.90 -19.44 12.20
C LYS A 280 6.22 -18.91 11.70
N HIS A 281 6.43 -17.59 11.72
CA HIS A 281 7.77 -17.00 11.74
C HIS A 281 7.80 -15.74 12.62
#